data_AF-A0A7S2KZL0-F1
#
_entry.id   AF-A0A7S2KZL0-F1
#
_cell.length_a   1.000
_cell.length_b   1.000
_cell.length_c   1.000
_cell.angle_alpha   90.00
_cell.angle_beta   90.00
_cell.angle_gamma   90.00
#
_symmetry.space_group_name_H-M   'P 1'
#
loop_
_entity.id
_entity.type
_entity.pdbx_description
1 polymer ?
#
loop_
_entity_poly.entity_id
_entity_poly.type
_entity_poly.pdbx_seq_one_letter_code
_entity_poly.pdbx_strand_id
1 'polypeptide(L)'
;PAPVGERPPEPEAREVCGTPRTADAAGGTRRVVKHICPDCGLACGSLEEAREHWLKEHHKPADNAALQGQGDGGEEDAGAVQQAQLLEVDDKGSPVIVRHTDADTGATRTVVINDDGSQRVFGADTVTSMLKRGHDDLEKWFEAMTNRHIRGLVNELTHRLCEQSQRLFARREEFEGESRRASFAYFGLEEGVAAKELDNAYRKLARSMHPDKNGGTEEAKRRFQNMKERYEELKEFIANGGAKDKGAGKAKPEKSKGDDGEEKPEREAEAADDDAPKQEGGDAGADGGDEGQGAGEASEEAAGKADDAGADQEADDQQESAEEKQRKKREEQEKKAWKMLNQLKMIDQNLQIVEANFERLKAQHAR
;
A
#
# COMPACT_ATOMS: atom_id res chain seq x y z
N PRO A 1 61.21 -6.22 13.17
CA PRO A 1 60.96 -5.45 11.94
C PRO A 1 61.05 -6.35 10.70
N ALA A 2 59.90 -6.73 10.16
CA ALA A 2 59.75 -7.35 8.84
C ALA A 2 58.80 -6.45 8.02
N PRO A 3 58.94 -6.38 6.68
CA PRO A 3 58.17 -5.45 5.86
C PRO A 3 56.69 -5.84 5.76
N VAL A 4 55.85 -4.85 5.50
CA VAL A 4 54.40 -4.97 5.34
C VAL A 4 54.07 -5.63 4.00
N GLY A 5 53.12 -6.57 3.98
CA GLY A 5 52.58 -7.14 2.74
C GLY A 5 51.56 -6.20 2.10
N GLU A 6 51.68 -5.99 0.79
CA GLU A 6 50.82 -5.06 0.04
C GLU A 6 49.41 -5.61 -0.20
N ARG A 7 48.43 -4.70 -0.30
CA ARG A 7 47.01 -5.00 -0.52
C ARG A 7 46.76 -5.29 -2.01
N PRO A 8 46.03 -6.36 -2.38
CA PRO A 8 45.67 -6.59 -3.79
C PRO A 8 44.73 -5.48 -4.31
N PRO A 9 44.80 -5.14 -5.61
CA PRO A 9 43.95 -4.11 -6.21
C PRO A 9 42.51 -4.59 -6.43
N GLU A 10 41.60 -3.63 -6.56
CA GLU A 10 40.18 -3.88 -6.87
C GLU A 10 39.99 -4.28 -8.35
N PRO A 11 39.00 -5.13 -8.68
CA PRO A 11 38.79 -5.60 -10.05
C PRO A 11 38.05 -4.57 -10.91
N GLU A 12 38.77 -3.92 -11.85
CA GLU A 12 38.15 -3.13 -12.91
C GLU A 12 37.20 -3.97 -13.80
N ALA A 13 36.05 -3.40 -14.15
CA ALA A 13 35.08 -4.04 -15.04
C ALA A 13 35.56 -4.07 -16.50
N ARG A 14 36.21 -5.17 -16.91
CA ARG A 14 36.60 -5.40 -18.31
C ARG A 14 35.45 -5.95 -19.16
N GLU A 15 34.94 -5.13 -20.08
CA GLU A 15 34.23 -5.66 -21.25
C GLU A 15 35.21 -6.40 -22.17
N VAL A 16 35.01 -7.71 -22.35
CA VAL A 16 35.78 -8.53 -23.29
C VAL A 16 34.92 -8.85 -24.51
N CYS A 17 35.07 -8.06 -25.57
CA CYS A 17 34.44 -8.34 -26.85
C CYS A 17 35.13 -9.54 -27.51
N GLY A 18 34.39 -10.64 -27.71
CA GLY A 18 34.88 -11.84 -28.38
C GLY A 18 33.74 -12.57 -29.09
N THR A 19 33.89 -12.78 -30.40
CA THR A 19 33.02 -13.67 -31.19
C THR A 19 33.68 -15.04 -31.34
N PRO A 20 32.89 -16.10 -31.58
CA PRO A 20 32.71 -16.47 -32.99
C PRO A 20 31.24 -16.74 -33.37
N ARG A 21 31.01 -16.85 -34.69
CA ARG A 21 29.71 -17.18 -35.28
C ARG A 21 29.41 -18.68 -35.17
N THR A 22 28.20 -19.00 -34.74
CA THR A 22 27.34 -19.96 -35.46
C THR A 22 26.05 -19.22 -35.83
N ALA A 23 25.52 -19.47 -37.03
CA ALA A 23 24.38 -18.74 -37.55
C ALA A 23 23.15 -19.64 -37.61
N ASP A 24 22.12 -19.30 -36.84
CA ASP A 24 20.80 -19.93 -36.90
C ASP A 24 19.72 -18.89 -37.20
N ALA A 25 18.72 -19.28 -37.99
CA ALA A 25 17.93 -18.34 -38.79
C ALA A 25 16.67 -17.78 -38.08
N ALA A 26 16.84 -17.07 -36.96
CA ALA A 26 15.79 -16.26 -36.34
C ALA A 26 16.37 -15.01 -35.66
N GLY A 27 16.08 -13.82 -36.21
CA GLY A 27 16.66 -12.54 -35.76
C GLY A 27 16.11 -11.99 -34.44
N GLY A 28 16.41 -12.65 -33.32
CA GLY A 28 16.05 -12.19 -31.98
C GLY A 28 17.23 -12.25 -31.00
N THR A 29 17.77 -11.10 -30.62
CA THR A 29 18.85 -10.96 -29.62
C THR A 29 18.35 -11.23 -28.20
N ARG A 30 18.16 -12.51 -27.85
CA ARG A 30 17.87 -12.92 -26.48
C ARG A 30 19.02 -12.52 -25.54
N ARG A 31 18.75 -11.59 -24.62
CA ARG A 31 19.59 -11.37 -23.43
C ARG A 31 19.50 -12.63 -22.56
N VAL A 32 20.54 -13.46 -22.58
CA VAL A 32 20.69 -14.58 -21.66
C VAL A 32 21.28 -14.04 -20.36
N VAL A 33 20.43 -13.89 -19.34
CA VAL A 33 20.90 -13.63 -17.97
C VAL A 33 21.54 -14.91 -17.45
N LYS A 34 22.85 -14.88 -17.17
CA LYS A 34 23.54 -15.95 -16.46
C LYS A 34 23.47 -15.66 -14.97
N HIS A 35 23.09 -16.65 -14.17
CA HIS A 35 23.16 -16.56 -12.72
C HIS A 35 24.57 -17.01 -12.29
N ILE A 36 25.13 -16.41 -11.24
CA ILE A 36 26.50 -16.67 -10.81
C ILE A 36 26.49 -16.87 -9.29
N CYS A 37 27.13 -17.93 -8.81
CA CYS A 37 27.31 -18.17 -7.38
C CYS A 37 28.34 -17.17 -6.80
N PRO A 38 28.02 -16.43 -5.72
CA PRO A 38 28.85 -15.33 -5.23
C PRO A 38 30.25 -15.77 -4.78
N ASP A 39 30.37 -16.88 -4.04
CA ASP A 39 31.64 -17.28 -3.41
C ASP A 39 32.65 -17.97 -4.33
N CYS A 40 32.21 -18.49 -5.49
CA CYS A 40 33.07 -19.29 -6.39
C CYS A 40 33.03 -18.85 -7.87
N GLY A 41 32.11 -17.95 -8.26
CA GLY A 41 31.96 -17.51 -9.65
C GLY A 41 31.35 -18.54 -10.60
N LEU A 42 30.82 -19.68 -10.13
CA LEU A 42 30.20 -20.68 -10.99
C LEU A 42 28.95 -20.12 -11.68
N ALA A 43 28.93 -20.15 -13.00
CA ALA A 43 27.79 -19.70 -13.81
C ALA A 43 26.75 -20.81 -13.98
N CYS A 44 25.54 -20.57 -13.48
CA CYS A 44 24.39 -21.46 -13.49
C CYS A 44 23.35 -21.01 -14.53
N GLY A 45 22.56 -21.95 -15.03
CA GLY A 45 21.45 -21.72 -15.96
C GLY A 45 20.21 -21.11 -15.31
N SER A 46 20.04 -21.24 -13.99
CA SER A 46 18.95 -20.60 -13.23
C SER A 46 19.43 -20.02 -11.88
N LEU A 47 18.60 -19.15 -11.30
CA LEU A 47 18.80 -18.62 -9.94
C LEU A 47 18.66 -19.70 -8.87
N GLU A 48 17.82 -20.72 -9.14
CA GLU A 48 17.56 -21.83 -8.24
C GLU A 48 18.75 -22.79 -8.20
N GLU A 49 19.33 -23.12 -9.36
CA GLU A 49 20.56 -23.91 -9.49
C GLU A 49 21.76 -23.21 -8.81
N ALA A 50 21.87 -21.88 -8.94
CA ALA A 50 22.88 -21.09 -8.22
C ALA A 50 22.70 -21.15 -6.70
N ARG A 51 21.45 -21.17 -6.21
CA ARG A 51 21.11 -21.28 -4.79
C ARG A 51 21.37 -22.70 -4.26
N GLU A 52 21.02 -23.73 -5.00
CA GLU A 52 21.31 -25.13 -4.63
C GLU A 52 22.81 -25.40 -4.58
N HIS A 53 23.58 -24.94 -5.57
CA HIS A 53 25.04 -25.01 -5.55
C HIS A 53 25.61 -24.30 -4.32
N TRP A 54 25.12 -23.09 -4.00
CA TRP A 54 25.58 -22.35 -2.82
C TRP A 54 25.28 -23.06 -1.50
N LEU A 55 24.06 -23.59 -1.35
CA LEU A 55 23.64 -24.37 -0.17
C LEU A 55 24.37 -25.71 -0.04
N LYS A 56 24.95 -26.24 -1.11
CA LYS A 56 25.64 -27.54 -1.13
C LYS A 56 27.16 -27.43 -0.93
N GLU A 57 27.81 -26.43 -1.54
CA GLU A 57 29.28 -26.32 -1.57
C GLU A 57 29.84 -25.25 -0.61
N HIS A 58 29.09 -24.18 -0.30
CA HIS A 58 29.59 -23.04 0.49
C HIS A 58 28.90 -22.91 1.86
N HIS A 59 27.63 -23.30 1.97
CA HIS A 59 26.92 -23.32 3.25
C HIS A 59 27.41 -24.47 4.15
N LYS A 60 28.49 -24.22 4.90
CA LYS A 60 28.80 -25.03 6.08
C LYS A 60 27.67 -24.87 7.11
N PRO A 61 26.98 -25.95 7.54
CA PRO A 61 26.22 -25.88 8.77
C PRO A 61 27.20 -25.57 9.92
N ALA A 62 26.83 -24.67 10.83
CA ALA A 62 27.70 -24.32 11.95
C ALA A 62 27.93 -25.54 12.85
N ASP A 63 29.19 -25.83 13.20
CA ASP A 63 29.62 -26.98 13.99
C ASP A 63 29.15 -26.88 15.47
N ASN A 64 27.86 -27.08 15.70
CA ASN A 64 27.25 -27.06 17.03
C ASN A 64 27.44 -28.41 17.76
N ALA A 65 28.68 -28.91 17.76
CA ALA A 65 29.03 -30.30 18.03
C ALA A 65 30.33 -30.50 18.84
N ALA A 66 30.62 -29.61 19.81
CA ALA A 66 31.86 -29.66 20.60
C ALA A 66 31.72 -29.25 22.08
N LEU A 67 30.65 -29.66 22.77
CA LEU A 67 30.52 -29.47 24.23
C LEU A 67 29.83 -30.63 24.96
N GLN A 68 30.26 -31.87 24.69
CA GLN A 68 29.90 -33.04 25.52
C GLN A 68 30.64 -33.03 26.86
N GLY A 69 30.24 -32.12 27.75
CA GLY A 69 30.47 -32.27 29.19
C GLY A 69 29.49 -33.29 29.75
N GLN A 70 29.97 -34.27 30.52
CA GLN A 70 29.11 -35.29 31.13
C GLN A 70 28.32 -34.69 32.30
N GLY A 71 27.09 -34.27 32.03
CA GLY A 71 26.06 -33.94 33.02
C GLY A 71 24.90 -34.93 32.93
N ASP A 72 24.47 -35.45 34.07
CA ASP A 72 23.40 -36.45 34.17
C ASP A 72 22.04 -35.81 34.49
N GLY A 73 20.96 -36.36 33.93
CA GLY A 73 19.57 -36.05 34.29
C GLY A 73 19.04 -34.64 33.99
N GLY A 74 18.64 -34.37 32.74
CA GLY A 74 17.84 -33.19 32.39
C GLY A 74 17.15 -33.30 31.03
N GLU A 75 15.83 -33.47 31.03
CA GLU A 75 15.01 -33.31 29.81
C GLU A 75 14.79 -31.81 29.55
N GLU A 76 15.66 -31.19 28.77
CA GLU A 76 15.39 -29.88 28.17
C GLU A 76 14.69 -30.07 26.81
N ASP A 77 13.59 -29.34 26.64
CA ASP A 77 12.74 -29.35 25.46
C ASP A 77 13.53 -28.98 24.19
N ALA A 78 13.22 -29.63 23.07
CA ALA A 78 13.92 -29.45 21.79
C ALA A 78 13.41 -28.18 21.09
N GLY A 79 13.66 -27.03 21.72
CA GLY A 79 13.03 -25.74 21.44
C GLY A 79 13.01 -25.37 19.96
N ALA A 80 11.83 -25.02 19.46
CA ALA A 80 11.57 -24.79 18.05
C ALA A 80 12.51 -23.71 17.46
N VAL A 81 13.13 -24.03 16.33
CA VAL A 81 14.17 -23.20 15.71
C VAL A 81 13.59 -21.88 15.23
N GLN A 82 13.82 -20.80 15.99
CA GLN A 82 13.36 -19.45 15.65
C GLN A 82 13.88 -19.04 14.26
N GLN A 83 12.96 -18.70 13.35
CA GLN A 83 13.34 -18.29 12.01
C GLN A 83 13.77 -16.81 12.04
N ALA A 84 15.08 -16.59 12.02
CA ALA A 84 15.68 -15.26 12.03
C ALA A 84 15.99 -14.76 10.60
N GLN A 85 15.47 -13.57 10.27
CA GLN A 85 15.78 -12.81 9.07
C GLN A 85 16.78 -11.70 9.40
N LEU A 86 17.99 -11.78 8.86
CA LEU A 86 18.98 -10.70 8.96
C LEU A 86 18.51 -9.47 8.14
N LEU A 87 18.62 -8.28 8.72
CA LEU A 87 18.19 -7.02 8.09
C LEU A 87 19.35 -6.00 7.97
N GLU A 88 20.25 -5.96 8.95
CA GLU A 88 21.42 -5.08 8.93
C GLU A 88 22.59 -5.69 9.73
N VAL A 89 23.82 -5.46 9.26
CA VAL A 89 25.08 -5.80 9.93
C VAL A 89 25.93 -4.56 10.21
N ASP A 90 26.85 -4.64 11.17
CA ASP A 90 27.91 -3.64 11.37
C ASP A 90 29.08 -3.81 10.38
N ASP A 91 30.07 -2.90 10.47
CA ASP A 91 31.28 -2.92 9.63
C ASP A 91 32.18 -4.16 9.84
N LYS A 92 31.85 -5.02 10.82
CA LYS A 92 32.52 -6.31 11.11
C LYS A 92 31.71 -7.50 10.62
N GLY A 93 30.53 -7.28 10.02
CA GLY A 93 29.60 -8.33 9.61
C GLY A 93 28.72 -8.88 10.74
N SER A 94 28.75 -8.28 11.93
CA SER A 94 27.94 -8.72 13.07
C SER A 94 26.49 -8.24 12.92
N PRO A 95 25.47 -9.06 13.24
CA PRO A 95 24.07 -8.65 13.11
C PRO A 95 23.73 -7.50 14.08
N VAL A 96 23.15 -6.42 13.55
CA VAL A 96 22.71 -5.26 14.35
C VAL A 96 21.21 -4.96 14.23
N ILE A 97 20.55 -5.44 13.17
CA ILE A 97 19.08 -5.50 13.09
C ILE A 97 18.68 -6.87 12.54
N VAL A 98 17.81 -7.58 13.27
CA VAL A 98 17.34 -8.94 12.92
C VAL A 98 15.84 -9.02 13.20
N ARG A 99 15.06 -9.61 12.30
CA ARG A 99 13.64 -9.91 12.54
C ARG A 99 13.46 -11.38 12.83
N HIS A 100 12.99 -11.69 14.04
CA HIS A 100 12.70 -13.05 14.48
C HIS A 100 11.23 -13.37 14.20
N THR A 101 10.96 -14.57 13.71
CA THR A 101 9.66 -15.23 13.78
C THR A 101 9.71 -16.28 14.88
N ASP A 102 8.84 -16.14 15.88
CA ASP A 102 8.56 -17.18 16.86
C ASP A 102 7.90 -18.38 16.17
N ALA A 103 8.43 -19.58 16.38
CA ALA A 103 8.05 -20.75 15.58
C ALA A 103 6.69 -21.36 15.99
N ASP A 104 6.32 -21.25 17.26
CA ASP A 104 5.10 -21.86 17.80
C ASP A 104 3.89 -20.92 17.66
N THR A 105 4.09 -19.62 17.84
CA THR A 105 3.02 -18.61 17.75
C THR A 105 2.95 -17.89 16.40
N GLY A 106 3.99 -18.00 15.57
CA GLY A 106 4.17 -17.18 14.37
C GLY A 106 4.45 -15.69 14.67
N ALA A 107 4.59 -15.30 15.95
CA ALA A 107 4.75 -13.90 16.34
C ALA A 107 6.09 -13.34 15.84
N THR A 108 6.02 -12.34 14.97
CA THR A 108 7.22 -11.67 14.44
C THR A 108 7.62 -10.46 15.28
N ARG A 109 8.92 -10.19 15.38
CA ARG A 109 9.49 -9.03 16.09
C ARG A 109 10.83 -8.61 15.50
N THR A 110 11.05 -7.30 15.35
CA THR A 110 12.33 -6.72 14.94
C THR A 110 13.18 -6.38 16.16
N VAL A 111 14.33 -7.04 16.29
CA VAL A 111 15.34 -6.83 17.33
C VAL A 111 16.44 -5.91 16.79
N VAL A 112 16.80 -4.90 17.57
CA VAL A 112 17.95 -4.03 17.34
C VAL A 112 18.98 -4.29 18.43
N ILE A 113 20.23 -4.53 18.03
CA ILE A 113 21.36 -4.79 18.92
C ILE A 113 22.26 -3.55 18.93
N ASN A 114 22.58 -3.05 20.12
CA ASN A 114 23.46 -1.89 20.33
C ASN A 114 24.93 -2.32 20.50
N ASP A 115 25.85 -1.37 20.44
CA ASP A 115 27.30 -1.63 20.46
C ASP A 115 27.83 -2.08 21.84
N ASP A 116 27.02 -1.93 22.89
CA ASP A 116 27.22 -2.48 24.23
C ASP A 116 26.62 -3.90 24.41
N GLY A 117 26.02 -4.47 23.36
CA GLY A 117 25.31 -5.75 23.39
C GLY A 117 23.88 -5.67 23.94
N SER A 118 23.42 -4.51 24.41
CA SER A 118 22.02 -4.31 24.83
C SER A 118 21.07 -4.42 23.63
N GLN A 119 19.82 -4.81 23.88
CA GLN A 119 18.83 -5.02 22.82
C GLN A 119 17.57 -4.20 23.02
N ARG A 120 16.99 -3.69 21.93
CA ARG A 120 15.64 -3.13 21.89
C ARG A 120 14.79 -3.93 20.92
N VAL A 121 13.61 -4.33 21.38
CA VAL A 121 12.68 -5.15 20.61
C VAL A 121 11.45 -4.32 20.22
N PHE A 122 11.12 -4.35 18.93
CA PHE A 122 9.89 -3.81 18.37
C PHE A 122 9.02 -4.98 17.89
N GLY A 123 7.85 -5.16 18.48
CA GLY A 123 6.87 -6.17 18.07
C GLY A 123 5.45 -5.61 18.05
N ALA A 124 4.47 -6.51 17.89
CA ALA A 124 3.05 -6.14 17.84
C ALA A 124 2.63 -5.27 19.03
N ASP A 125 2.94 -5.68 20.27
CA ASP A 125 2.60 -4.91 21.48
C ASP A 125 3.28 -3.53 21.55
N THR A 126 4.52 -3.43 21.06
CA THR A 126 5.25 -2.16 20.97
C THR A 126 4.52 -1.20 20.06
N VAL A 127 4.14 -1.65 18.85
CA VAL A 127 3.39 -0.85 17.89
C VAL A 127 1.99 -0.53 18.42
N THR A 128 1.27 -1.49 18.99
CA THR A 128 -0.04 -1.27 19.62
C THR A 128 0.02 -0.26 20.78
N SER A 129 1.10 -0.24 21.57
CA SER A 129 1.33 0.80 22.59
C SER A 129 1.54 2.17 21.93
N MET A 130 2.32 2.24 20.85
CA MET A 130 2.57 3.49 20.13
C MET A 130 1.31 4.04 19.45
N LEU A 131 0.46 3.19 18.87
CA LEU A 131 -0.79 3.63 18.24
C LEU A 131 -1.77 4.27 19.24
N LYS A 132 -1.74 3.82 20.50
CA LYS A 132 -2.56 4.34 21.61
C LYS A 132 -2.01 5.62 22.27
N ARG A 133 -0.80 6.06 21.92
CA ARG A 133 -0.16 7.27 22.50
C ARG A 133 -0.48 8.55 21.72
N GLY A 134 -0.43 9.68 22.42
CA GLY A 134 -0.47 11.04 21.86
C GLY A 134 0.84 11.41 21.14
N HIS A 135 0.88 12.60 20.53
CA HIS A 135 2.06 13.06 19.77
C HIS A 135 3.29 13.20 20.68
N ASP A 136 3.15 13.97 21.75
CA ASP A 136 4.21 14.36 22.67
C ASP A 136 4.89 13.16 23.35
N ASP A 137 4.19 12.04 23.50
CA ASP A 137 4.73 10.80 24.09
C ASP A 137 5.52 9.98 23.07
N LEU A 138 5.15 10.06 21.79
CA LEU A 138 5.87 9.43 20.68
C LEU A 138 7.11 10.24 20.31
N GLU A 139 7.02 11.56 20.36
CA GLU A 139 8.12 12.50 20.12
C GLU A 139 9.29 12.25 21.10
N LYS A 140 9.01 12.22 22.41
CA LYS A 140 9.98 11.81 23.46
C LYS A 140 10.56 10.41 23.24
N TRP A 141 9.80 9.50 22.63
CA TRP A 141 10.30 8.18 22.24
C TRP A 141 11.30 8.27 21.08
N PHE A 142 11.03 9.07 20.05
CA PHE A 142 11.96 9.31 18.93
C PHE A 142 13.23 10.05 19.38
N GLU A 143 13.12 11.03 20.28
CA GLU A 143 14.26 11.69 20.92
C GLU A 143 15.16 10.67 21.65
N ALA A 144 14.56 9.76 22.42
CA ALA A 144 15.26 8.70 23.16
C ALA A 144 15.75 7.52 22.29
N MET A 145 15.65 7.58 20.96
CA MET A 145 16.08 6.53 20.03
C MET A 145 17.27 6.94 19.16
N THR A 146 18.19 5.98 18.98
CA THR A 146 19.35 6.12 18.09
C THR A 146 18.96 5.88 16.63
N ASN A 147 19.80 6.28 15.69
CA ASN A 147 19.58 6.04 14.25
C ASN A 147 19.45 4.54 13.91
N ARG A 148 20.03 3.64 14.71
CA ARG A 148 19.84 2.19 14.59
C ARG A 148 18.46 1.74 15.13
N HIS A 149 18.05 2.26 16.28
CA HIS A 149 16.71 2.03 16.84
C HIS A 149 15.59 2.50 15.89
N ILE A 150 15.72 3.69 15.30
CA ILE A 150 14.73 4.25 14.36
C ILE A 150 14.63 3.39 13.09
N ARG A 151 15.74 2.87 12.55
CA ARG A 151 15.72 1.93 11.41
C ARG A 151 14.99 0.63 11.73
N GLY A 152 15.24 0.03 12.90
CA GLY A 152 14.52 -1.17 13.34
C GLY A 152 13.02 -0.93 13.50
N LEU A 153 12.64 0.21 14.08
CA LEU A 153 11.23 0.63 14.18
C LEU A 153 10.59 0.82 12.80
N VAL A 154 11.25 1.52 11.87
CA VAL A 154 10.74 1.71 10.50
C VAL A 154 10.53 0.37 9.79
N ASN A 155 11.41 -0.62 10.01
CA ASN A 155 11.23 -1.96 9.47
C ASN A 155 9.99 -2.66 10.06
N GLU A 156 9.86 -2.68 11.39
CA GLU A 156 8.69 -3.26 12.08
C GLU A 156 7.38 -2.61 11.61
N LEU A 157 7.33 -1.27 11.59
CA LEU A 157 6.19 -0.49 11.10
C LEU A 157 5.86 -0.78 9.63
N THR A 158 6.88 -1.04 8.79
CA THR A 158 6.66 -1.44 7.39
C THR A 158 5.94 -2.79 7.31
N HIS A 159 6.40 -3.80 8.06
CA HIS A 159 5.74 -5.10 8.09
C HIS A 159 4.32 -5.02 8.64
N ARG A 160 4.09 -4.29 9.76
CA ARG A 160 2.75 -4.10 10.32
C ARG A 160 1.82 -3.35 9.38
N LEU A 161 2.32 -2.34 8.66
CA LEU A 161 1.51 -1.61 7.68
C LEU A 161 1.06 -2.53 6.53
N CYS A 162 1.92 -3.42 6.04
CA CYS A 162 1.54 -4.43 5.06
C CYS A 162 0.53 -5.45 5.61
N GLU A 163 0.80 -6.02 6.78
CA GLU A 163 -0.04 -7.01 7.48
C GLU A 163 -1.46 -6.48 7.76
N GLN A 164 -1.57 -5.30 8.37
CA GLN A 164 -2.86 -4.70 8.72
C GLN A 164 -3.62 -4.19 7.48
N SER A 165 -2.91 -3.72 6.45
CA SER A 165 -3.51 -3.36 5.16
C SER A 165 -4.13 -4.59 4.47
N GLN A 166 -3.39 -5.71 4.40
CA GLN A 166 -3.91 -6.98 3.86
C GLN A 166 -5.11 -7.49 4.66
N ARG A 167 -5.05 -7.47 6.00
CA ARG A 167 -6.19 -7.81 6.87
C ARG A 167 -7.41 -6.93 6.58
N LEU A 168 -7.22 -5.61 6.45
CA LEU A 168 -8.33 -4.69 6.17
C LEU A 168 -8.98 -4.96 4.80
N PHE A 169 -8.18 -5.23 3.76
CA PHE A 169 -8.71 -5.57 2.44
C PHE A 169 -9.48 -6.89 2.44
N ALA A 170 -8.92 -7.95 3.02
CA ALA A 170 -9.59 -9.25 3.14
C ALA A 170 -10.89 -9.14 3.95
N ARG A 171 -10.86 -8.46 5.11
CA ARG A 171 -12.05 -8.28 5.96
C ARG A 171 -13.13 -7.42 5.30
N ARG A 172 -12.74 -6.47 4.46
CA ARG A 172 -13.65 -5.70 3.60
C ARG A 172 -14.29 -6.58 2.52
N GLU A 173 -13.50 -7.39 1.81
CA GLU A 173 -13.99 -8.30 0.77
C GLU A 173 -14.97 -9.34 1.35
N GLU A 174 -14.67 -9.91 2.52
CA GLU A 174 -15.59 -10.76 3.29
C GLU A 174 -16.92 -10.06 3.61
N PHE A 175 -16.86 -8.82 4.13
CA PHE A 175 -18.06 -8.03 4.44
C PHE A 175 -18.87 -7.71 3.18
N GLU A 176 -18.22 -7.29 2.10
CA GLU A 176 -18.88 -6.96 0.83
C GLU A 176 -19.49 -8.22 0.19
N GLY A 177 -18.86 -9.39 0.34
CA GLY A 177 -19.42 -10.69 -0.06
C GLY A 177 -20.60 -11.16 0.80
N GLU A 178 -20.57 -10.96 2.11
CA GLU A 178 -21.74 -11.24 2.97
C GLU A 178 -22.90 -10.27 2.73
N SER A 179 -22.64 -8.96 2.59
CA SER A 179 -23.66 -7.97 2.27
C SER A 179 -24.30 -8.23 0.90
N ARG A 180 -23.53 -8.70 -0.09
CA ARG A 180 -24.02 -9.10 -1.42
C ARG A 180 -24.94 -10.33 -1.34
N ARG A 181 -24.51 -11.39 -0.65
CA ARG A 181 -25.34 -12.59 -0.39
C ARG A 181 -26.62 -12.25 0.35
N ALA A 182 -26.53 -11.40 1.37
CA ALA A 182 -27.67 -10.85 2.10
C ALA A 182 -28.67 -10.12 1.19
N SER A 183 -28.18 -9.27 0.30
CA SER A 183 -29.02 -8.52 -0.64
C SER A 183 -29.66 -9.42 -1.72
N PHE A 184 -28.96 -10.45 -2.23
CA PHE A 184 -29.58 -11.43 -3.12
C PHE A 184 -30.70 -12.22 -2.40
N ALA A 185 -30.41 -12.74 -1.20
CA ALA A 185 -31.40 -13.45 -0.37
C ALA A 185 -32.62 -12.58 -0.02
N TYR A 186 -32.42 -11.27 0.21
CA TYR A 186 -33.50 -10.30 0.47
C TYR A 186 -34.49 -10.18 -0.72
N PHE A 187 -34.03 -10.34 -1.95
CA PHE A 187 -34.90 -10.39 -3.15
C PHE A 187 -35.43 -11.80 -3.47
N GLY A 188 -35.05 -12.83 -2.69
CA GLY A 188 -35.38 -14.23 -2.95
C GLY A 188 -34.63 -14.80 -4.16
N LEU A 189 -33.37 -14.37 -4.36
CA LEU A 189 -32.51 -14.72 -5.49
C LEU A 189 -31.21 -15.39 -5.00
N GLU A 190 -30.58 -16.18 -5.86
CA GLU A 190 -29.24 -16.72 -5.64
C GLU A 190 -28.16 -15.82 -6.26
N GLU A 191 -26.88 -16.05 -5.96
CA GLU A 191 -25.78 -15.33 -6.60
C GLU A 191 -25.63 -15.76 -8.07
N GLY A 192 -25.43 -14.81 -8.98
CA GLY A 192 -25.23 -15.09 -10.42
C GLY A 192 -26.51 -15.09 -11.27
N VAL A 193 -27.68 -14.78 -10.69
CA VAL A 193 -28.93 -14.52 -11.43
C VAL A 193 -28.76 -13.42 -12.49
N ALA A 194 -29.57 -13.50 -13.56
CA ALA A 194 -29.49 -12.53 -14.64
C ALA A 194 -30.06 -11.16 -14.21
N ALA A 195 -29.52 -10.06 -14.77
CA ALA A 195 -30.00 -8.70 -14.46
C ALA A 195 -31.52 -8.53 -14.67
N LYS A 196 -32.11 -9.26 -15.63
CA LYS A 196 -33.58 -9.28 -15.87
C LYS A 196 -34.37 -9.88 -14.71
N GLU A 197 -33.79 -10.81 -13.97
CA GLU A 197 -34.42 -11.49 -12.83
C GLU A 197 -34.38 -10.60 -11.59
N LEU A 198 -33.25 -9.92 -11.35
CA LEU A 198 -33.12 -8.86 -10.36
C LEU A 198 -34.11 -7.71 -10.61
N ASP A 199 -34.16 -7.18 -11.85
CA ASP A 199 -35.13 -6.16 -12.28
C ASP A 199 -36.59 -6.62 -11.99
N ASN A 200 -36.91 -7.89 -12.24
CA ASN A 200 -38.24 -8.45 -12.01
C ASN A 200 -38.56 -8.65 -10.52
N ALA A 201 -37.60 -9.08 -9.70
CA ALA A 201 -37.77 -9.22 -8.26
C ALA A 201 -37.95 -7.85 -7.60
N TYR A 202 -37.10 -6.87 -7.95
CA TYR A 202 -37.22 -5.49 -7.51
C TYR A 202 -38.59 -4.88 -7.88
N ARG A 203 -39.04 -5.02 -9.13
CA ARG A 203 -40.37 -4.53 -9.57
C ARG A 203 -41.53 -5.21 -8.83
N LYS A 204 -41.40 -6.47 -8.40
CA LYS A 204 -42.40 -7.15 -7.56
C LYS A 204 -42.42 -6.54 -6.15
N LEU A 205 -41.27 -6.49 -5.50
CA LEU A 205 -41.12 -6.04 -4.11
C LEU A 205 -41.42 -4.55 -3.94
N ALA A 206 -41.00 -3.70 -4.87
CA ALA A 206 -41.32 -2.28 -4.85
C ALA A 206 -42.82 -1.99 -4.92
N ARG A 207 -43.63 -2.83 -5.59
CA ARG A 207 -45.08 -2.67 -5.68
C ARG A 207 -45.85 -3.05 -4.41
N SER A 208 -45.24 -3.85 -3.51
CA SER A 208 -45.78 -4.16 -2.18
C SER A 208 -45.22 -3.21 -1.11
N MET A 209 -43.93 -2.84 -1.18
CA MET A 209 -43.27 -1.97 -0.22
C MET A 209 -43.45 -0.46 -0.48
N HIS A 210 -44.14 -0.05 -1.55
CA HIS A 210 -44.33 1.36 -1.91
C HIS A 210 -44.90 2.18 -0.72
N PRO A 211 -44.30 3.31 -0.34
CA PRO A 211 -44.63 4.00 0.93
C PRO A 211 -46.11 4.42 1.01
N ASP A 212 -46.71 4.86 -0.10
CA ASP A 212 -48.14 5.18 -0.22
C ASP A 212 -49.05 4.05 0.31
N LYS A 213 -48.81 2.81 -0.12
CA LYS A 213 -49.56 1.62 0.31
C LYS A 213 -49.23 1.17 1.74
N ASN A 214 -48.19 1.73 2.34
CA ASN A 214 -47.67 1.41 3.67
C ASN A 214 -47.82 2.63 4.62
N GLY A 215 -48.85 3.44 4.40
CA GLY A 215 -49.25 4.55 5.28
C GLY A 215 -48.34 5.79 5.24
N GLY A 216 -47.48 5.92 4.22
CA GLY A 216 -46.62 7.09 4.01
C GLY A 216 -45.53 7.34 5.06
N THR A 217 -45.39 6.45 6.04
CA THR A 217 -44.53 6.65 7.23
C THR A 217 -43.04 6.76 6.88
N GLU A 218 -42.28 7.46 7.71
CA GLU A 218 -40.81 7.54 7.57
C GLU A 218 -40.12 6.17 7.64
N GLU A 219 -40.70 5.21 8.38
CA GLU A 219 -40.19 3.84 8.35
C GLU A 219 -40.46 3.15 7.01
N ALA A 220 -41.65 3.30 6.43
CA ALA A 220 -41.95 2.75 5.10
C ALA A 220 -41.03 3.36 4.03
N LYS A 221 -40.81 4.68 4.06
CA LYS A 221 -39.84 5.37 3.20
C LYS A 221 -38.42 4.81 3.37
N ARG A 222 -37.93 4.67 4.62
CA ARG A 222 -36.59 4.11 4.92
C ARG A 222 -36.44 2.66 4.43
N ARG A 223 -37.47 1.82 4.62
CA ARG A 223 -37.47 0.42 4.15
C ARG A 223 -37.45 0.35 2.61
N PHE A 224 -38.22 1.20 1.93
CA PHE A 224 -38.24 1.28 0.47
C PHE A 224 -36.90 1.80 -0.09
N GLN A 225 -36.30 2.80 0.56
CA GLN A 225 -35.00 3.35 0.20
C GLN A 225 -33.87 2.31 0.37
N ASN A 226 -33.86 1.53 1.46
CA ASN A 226 -32.84 0.47 1.60
C ASN A 226 -33.02 -0.70 0.61
N MET A 227 -34.27 -1.03 0.25
CA MET A 227 -34.52 -1.95 -0.87
C MET A 227 -33.94 -1.40 -2.19
N LYS A 228 -34.07 -0.09 -2.46
CA LYS A 228 -33.53 0.55 -3.66
C LYS A 228 -31.99 0.49 -3.68
N GLU A 229 -31.33 0.86 -2.59
CA GLU A 229 -29.87 0.81 -2.41
C GLU A 229 -29.33 -0.59 -2.75
N ARG A 230 -29.89 -1.64 -2.14
CA ARG A 230 -29.50 -3.03 -2.39
C ARG A 230 -29.68 -3.45 -3.85
N TYR A 231 -30.72 -2.97 -4.52
CA TYR A 231 -30.93 -3.26 -5.95
C TYR A 231 -29.90 -2.54 -6.84
N GLU A 232 -29.52 -1.30 -6.51
CA GLU A 232 -28.50 -0.55 -7.24
C GLU A 232 -27.11 -1.20 -7.08
N GLU A 233 -26.71 -1.56 -5.85
CA GLU A 233 -25.48 -2.34 -5.56
C GLU A 233 -25.39 -3.66 -6.34
N LEU A 234 -26.46 -4.46 -6.33
CA LEU A 234 -26.50 -5.75 -7.04
C LEU A 234 -26.48 -5.56 -8.56
N LYS A 235 -27.10 -4.49 -9.07
CA LYS A 235 -27.15 -4.20 -10.50
C LYS A 235 -25.78 -3.81 -11.05
N GLU A 236 -25.02 -3.00 -10.31
CA GLU A 236 -23.63 -2.68 -10.65
C GLU A 236 -22.74 -3.93 -10.61
N PHE A 237 -22.90 -4.80 -9.60
CA PHE A 237 -22.16 -6.06 -9.52
C PHE A 237 -22.42 -6.99 -10.72
N ILE A 238 -23.68 -7.16 -11.13
CA ILE A 238 -24.02 -7.99 -12.31
C ILE A 238 -23.49 -7.34 -13.59
N ALA A 239 -23.60 -6.02 -13.73
CA ALA A 239 -23.07 -5.28 -14.89
C ALA A 239 -21.55 -5.41 -15.03
N ASN A 240 -20.83 -5.41 -13.90
CA ASN A 240 -19.37 -5.61 -13.83
C ASN A 240 -18.93 -7.07 -14.04
N GLY A 241 -19.85 -7.97 -14.46
CA GLY A 241 -19.54 -9.35 -14.81
C GLY A 241 -19.41 -10.28 -13.60
N GLY A 242 -20.32 -10.12 -12.63
CA GLY A 242 -20.31 -10.76 -11.31
C GLY A 242 -19.80 -12.21 -11.28
N ALA A 243 -18.76 -12.42 -10.45
CA ALA A 243 -18.17 -13.71 -10.09
C ALA A 243 -17.93 -14.68 -11.27
N LYS A 244 -16.99 -14.35 -12.16
CA LYS A 244 -16.56 -15.27 -13.22
C LYS A 244 -15.89 -16.54 -12.67
N ASP A 245 -16.51 -17.66 -13.05
CA ASP A 245 -15.99 -19.03 -13.15
C ASP A 245 -15.96 -19.92 -11.89
N LYS A 246 -16.95 -20.83 -11.83
CA LYS A 246 -16.72 -22.24 -11.51
C LYS A 246 -17.45 -23.18 -12.48
N GLY A 247 -16.94 -23.27 -13.72
CA GLY A 247 -16.83 -24.52 -14.45
C GLY A 247 -18.06 -25.06 -15.18
N ALA A 248 -18.41 -24.49 -16.34
CA ALA A 248 -19.02 -25.25 -17.45
C ALA A 248 -18.82 -24.53 -18.80
N GLY A 249 -17.87 -24.97 -19.61
CA GLY A 249 -17.64 -24.39 -20.94
C GLY A 249 -18.54 -25.00 -22.02
N LYS A 250 -19.20 -24.16 -22.83
CA LYS A 250 -19.52 -24.49 -24.24
C LYS A 250 -19.80 -23.28 -25.14
N ALA A 251 -19.06 -23.24 -26.25
CA ALA A 251 -19.30 -22.61 -27.56
C ALA A 251 -20.23 -21.37 -27.71
N LYS A 252 -19.64 -20.30 -28.24
CA LYS A 252 -20.30 -19.25 -29.04
C LYS A 252 -20.68 -19.81 -30.43
N PRO A 253 -21.81 -19.39 -31.03
CA PRO A 253 -21.76 -18.57 -32.26
C PRO A 253 -22.66 -17.33 -32.14
N GLU A 254 -22.22 -16.10 -32.49
CA GLU A 254 -22.02 -15.54 -33.84
C GLU A 254 -23.32 -15.33 -34.65
N LYS A 255 -23.83 -14.09 -34.58
CA LYS A 255 -24.56 -13.29 -35.59
C LYS A 255 -25.78 -13.87 -36.34
N SER A 256 -26.87 -13.11 -36.24
CA SER A 256 -27.65 -12.66 -37.40
C SER A 256 -27.87 -11.13 -37.30
N LYS A 257 -28.33 -10.47 -38.38
CA LYS A 257 -28.45 -9.00 -38.52
C LYS A 257 -29.73 -8.66 -39.29
N GLY A 258 -30.39 -7.56 -38.93
CA GLY A 258 -31.60 -7.01 -39.58
C GLY A 258 -32.85 -7.25 -38.74
N ASP A 259 -33.95 -6.51 -38.94
CA ASP A 259 -34.12 -5.28 -39.74
C ASP A 259 -35.38 -4.53 -39.26
N ASP A 260 -35.61 -3.32 -39.79
CA ASP A 260 -36.67 -2.31 -39.53
C ASP A 260 -37.97 -2.67 -38.79
N GLY A 261 -38.53 -1.67 -38.08
CA GLY A 261 -39.85 -1.74 -37.45
C GLY A 261 -40.19 -0.51 -36.60
N GLU A 262 -40.61 0.60 -37.22
CA GLU A 262 -41.27 1.70 -36.52
C GLU A 262 -42.65 1.27 -36.00
N GLU A 263 -43.02 1.68 -34.79
CA GLU A 263 -44.35 2.28 -34.59
C GLU A 263 -44.38 3.23 -33.38
N LYS A 264 -45.04 4.37 -33.56
CA LYS A 264 -45.25 5.42 -32.56
C LYS A 264 -46.67 5.96 -32.74
N PRO A 265 -47.48 6.03 -31.67
CA PRO A 265 -48.65 6.91 -31.66
C PRO A 265 -48.39 8.29 -31.02
N GLU A 266 -49.20 9.24 -31.45
CA GLU A 266 -49.31 10.63 -30.99
C GLU A 266 -50.16 10.70 -29.70
N ARG A 267 -50.04 11.65 -28.76
CA ARG A 267 -49.88 13.13 -28.76
C ARG A 267 -51.20 13.90 -28.87
N GLU A 268 -51.78 14.19 -27.70
CA GLU A 268 -52.61 15.37 -27.40
C GLU A 268 -51.93 16.07 -26.18
N ALA A 269 -51.70 17.39 -26.05
CA ALA A 269 -52.40 18.61 -26.51
C ALA A 269 -53.62 18.96 -25.63
N GLU A 270 -53.78 20.13 -24.98
CA GLU A 270 -52.90 21.31 -24.77
C GLU A 270 -53.23 21.98 -23.41
N ALA A 271 -52.35 22.86 -22.91
CA ALA A 271 -52.69 24.10 -22.19
C ALA A 271 -51.41 24.91 -21.89
N ALA A 272 -51.51 26.23 -21.93
CA ALA A 272 -50.50 27.15 -21.40
C ALA A 272 -51.20 28.15 -20.48
N ASP A 273 -50.51 28.61 -19.44
CA ASP A 273 -50.80 29.91 -18.81
C ASP A 273 -49.55 30.47 -18.14
N ASP A 274 -49.47 31.79 -18.07
CA ASP A 274 -48.33 32.58 -17.60
C ASP A 274 -48.66 33.14 -16.20
N ASP A 275 -47.93 32.75 -15.14
CA ASP A 275 -47.92 33.50 -13.89
C ASP A 275 -46.58 33.39 -13.15
N ALA A 276 -46.06 34.53 -12.70
CA ALA A 276 -44.79 34.65 -11.99
C ALA A 276 -44.84 35.80 -10.95
N PRO A 277 -44.92 35.50 -9.64
CA PRO A 277 -44.90 36.52 -8.59
C PRO A 277 -43.49 37.01 -8.25
N LYS A 278 -43.41 38.27 -7.77
CA LYS A 278 -42.19 38.98 -7.36
C LYS A 278 -42.00 39.01 -5.82
N GLN A 279 -41.00 39.78 -5.39
CA GLN A 279 -40.72 40.29 -4.02
C GLN A 279 -39.80 39.38 -3.16
N GLU A 280 -38.85 39.89 -2.35
CA GLU A 280 -38.46 41.30 -2.09
C GLU A 280 -37.02 41.48 -1.55
N GLY A 281 -36.58 42.75 -1.45
CA GLY A 281 -35.26 43.20 -0.94
C GLY A 281 -34.41 43.86 -2.05
N GLY A 282 -33.71 44.99 -1.86
CA GLY A 282 -33.45 45.80 -0.65
C GLY A 282 -31.93 46.05 -0.53
N ASP A 283 -31.34 47.02 -1.23
CA ASP A 283 -31.22 48.47 -0.92
C ASP A 283 -29.83 48.81 -0.32
N ALA A 284 -29.33 50.02 -0.64
CA ALA A 284 -28.00 50.59 -0.34
C ALA A 284 -26.76 49.85 -0.93
N GLY A 285 -25.70 50.54 -1.39
CA GLY A 285 -25.55 51.97 -1.68
C GLY A 285 -24.11 52.51 -1.62
N ALA A 286 -23.67 53.20 -2.69
CA ALA A 286 -22.43 54.00 -2.80
C ALA A 286 -21.07 53.24 -2.70
N ASP A 287 -19.93 53.72 -3.20
CA ASP A 287 -19.64 54.91 -4.04
C ASP A 287 -18.50 54.61 -5.08
N GLY A 288 -18.15 55.58 -5.94
CA GLY A 288 -17.06 55.49 -6.94
C GLY A 288 -15.64 55.33 -6.32
N GLY A 289 -14.54 55.16 -7.06
CA GLY A 289 -14.14 55.59 -8.42
C GLY A 289 -12.61 55.88 -8.35
N ASP A 290 -11.88 56.41 -9.33
CA ASP A 290 -12.02 56.53 -10.79
C ASP A 290 -10.65 56.97 -11.39
N GLU A 291 -10.29 56.55 -12.62
CA GLU A 291 -9.12 56.97 -13.46
C GLU A 291 -7.68 57.05 -12.80
N GLY A 292 -6.55 57.21 -13.51
CA GLY A 292 -6.22 57.03 -14.95
C GLY A 292 -4.86 57.63 -15.39
N GLN A 293 -4.10 56.87 -16.21
CA GLN A 293 -3.11 57.32 -17.25
C GLN A 293 -1.70 57.93 -16.88
N GLY A 294 -0.73 57.78 -17.81
CA GLY A 294 0.55 58.55 -17.94
C GLY A 294 1.80 58.01 -17.21
N ALA A 295 3.03 57.78 -17.73
CA ALA A 295 3.78 57.98 -19.00
C ALA A 295 4.87 59.12 -19.04
N GLY A 296 6.09 58.81 -19.53
CA GLY A 296 7.32 59.67 -19.61
C GLY A 296 8.44 59.21 -18.63
N GLU A 297 9.74 58.98 -18.96
CA GLU A 297 10.80 59.72 -19.70
C GLU A 297 11.42 60.92 -18.93
N ALA A 298 12.74 61.21 -18.87
CA ALA A 298 14.02 60.51 -19.24
C ALA A 298 15.26 61.24 -18.59
N SER A 299 16.51 60.99 -19.06
CA SER A 299 17.85 61.57 -18.63
C SER A 299 18.40 61.14 -17.24
N GLU A 300 19.68 60.82 -16.95
CA GLU A 300 21.05 61.15 -17.47
C GLU A 300 21.66 62.43 -16.85
N GLU A 301 22.90 62.51 -16.32
CA GLU A 301 24.04 61.56 -16.12
C GLU A 301 24.53 61.66 -14.61
N ALA A 302 25.77 61.52 -14.08
CA ALA A 302 27.12 61.39 -14.65
C ALA A 302 28.19 60.64 -13.81
N ALA A 303 29.17 60.06 -14.53
CA ALA A 303 30.59 59.76 -14.20
C ALA A 303 31.10 59.43 -12.75
N GLY A 304 31.80 58.29 -12.62
CA GLY A 304 32.74 57.97 -11.51
C GLY A 304 33.63 56.75 -11.87
N LYS A 305 34.94 56.77 -11.55
CA LYS A 305 35.92 55.78 -12.04
C LYS A 305 36.96 55.37 -10.98
N ALA A 306 37.08 54.07 -10.73
CA ALA A 306 38.18 53.43 -10.00
C ALA A 306 38.29 51.94 -10.40
N ASP A 307 39.45 51.34 -10.18
CA ASP A 307 39.83 49.99 -10.62
C ASP A 307 39.86 48.96 -9.46
N ASP A 308 40.34 47.75 -9.77
CA ASP A 308 40.87 46.70 -8.88
C ASP A 308 39.95 45.54 -8.42
N ALA A 309 40.58 44.37 -8.21
CA ALA A 309 40.09 43.06 -7.78
C ALA A 309 38.83 42.49 -8.52
N GLY A 310 38.88 41.33 -9.15
CA GLY A 310 39.65 40.15 -8.76
C GLY A 310 38.93 39.32 -7.69
N ALA A 311 37.63 39.06 -7.92
CA ALA A 311 36.83 38.15 -7.11
C ALA A 311 36.60 36.86 -7.90
N ASP A 312 37.21 35.76 -7.44
CA ASP A 312 36.92 34.43 -7.96
C ASP A 312 35.43 34.12 -7.77
N GLN A 313 34.80 33.56 -8.80
CA GLN A 313 33.55 32.84 -8.61
C GLN A 313 33.90 31.51 -7.93
N GLU A 314 34.06 31.55 -6.61
CA GLU A 314 34.11 30.34 -5.79
C GLU A 314 32.88 29.48 -6.14
N ALA A 315 33.13 28.32 -6.74
CA ALA A 315 32.11 27.31 -6.84
C ALA A 315 31.79 26.87 -5.41
N ASP A 316 30.57 27.12 -4.97
CA ASP A 316 30.01 26.62 -3.71
C ASP A 316 29.88 25.08 -3.80
N ASP A 317 31.02 24.40 -3.74
CA ASP A 317 31.13 22.95 -3.79
C ASP A 317 30.75 22.43 -2.41
N GLN A 318 29.45 22.27 -2.21
CA GLN A 318 28.81 22.00 -0.92
C GLN A 318 29.27 20.67 -0.33
N GLN A 319 30.42 20.70 0.37
CA GLN A 319 30.98 19.59 1.12
C GLN A 319 30.21 19.36 2.44
N GLU A 320 28.90 19.14 2.29
CA GLU A 320 27.94 18.80 3.33
C GLU A 320 28.53 17.69 4.23
N SER A 321 28.62 17.96 5.54
CA SER A 321 29.41 17.13 6.44
C SER A 321 28.79 15.74 6.63
N ALA A 322 29.62 14.77 7.01
CA ALA A 322 29.14 13.41 7.30
C ALA A 322 28.08 13.40 8.43
N GLU A 323 28.21 14.30 9.40
CA GLU A 323 27.25 14.49 10.50
C GLU A 323 25.93 15.08 10.02
N GLU A 324 25.97 16.07 9.12
CA GLU A 324 24.76 16.64 8.52
C GLU A 324 24.00 15.63 7.64
N LYS A 325 24.74 14.85 6.85
CA LYS A 325 24.18 13.72 6.07
C LYS A 325 23.51 12.69 6.99
N GLN A 326 24.09 12.38 8.14
CA GLN A 326 23.47 11.52 9.14
C GLN A 326 22.23 12.15 9.80
N ARG A 327 22.25 13.46 10.11
CA ARG A 327 21.10 14.19 10.66
C ARG A 327 19.92 14.18 9.70
N LYS A 328 20.12 14.57 8.43
CA LYS A 328 19.08 14.58 7.39
C LYS A 328 18.50 13.18 7.16
N LYS A 329 19.34 12.13 7.19
CA LYS A 329 18.90 10.72 7.10
C LYS A 329 18.09 10.26 8.33
N ARG A 330 18.41 10.73 9.55
CA ARG A 330 17.60 10.48 10.76
C ARG A 330 16.22 11.11 10.62
N GLU A 331 16.17 12.39 10.27
CA GLU A 331 14.92 13.13 10.07
C GLU A 331 14.01 12.48 9.01
N GLU A 332 14.56 12.01 7.89
CA GLU A 332 13.80 11.30 6.86
C GLU A 332 13.16 10.01 7.41
N GLN A 333 13.92 9.24 8.19
CA GLN A 333 13.45 8.00 8.80
C GLN A 333 12.39 8.23 9.88
N GLU A 334 12.49 9.30 10.65
CA GLU A 334 11.44 9.74 11.59
C GLU A 334 10.18 10.19 10.85
N LYS A 335 10.30 11.06 9.83
CA LYS A 335 9.18 11.49 8.98
C LYS A 335 8.47 10.28 8.33
N LYS A 336 9.24 9.24 7.94
CA LYS A 336 8.70 7.95 7.46
C LYS A 336 8.01 7.14 8.57
N ALA A 337 8.60 7.03 9.75
CA ALA A 337 8.01 6.32 10.89
C ALA A 337 6.69 6.95 11.35
N TRP A 338 6.64 8.28 11.48
CA TRP A 338 5.43 9.05 11.77
C TRP A 338 4.34 8.85 10.73
N LYS A 339 4.69 8.90 9.43
CA LYS A 339 3.73 8.62 8.35
C LYS A 339 3.15 7.20 8.46
N MET A 340 3.98 6.20 8.72
CA MET A 340 3.55 4.81 8.89
C MET A 340 2.67 4.61 10.13
N LEU A 341 3.00 5.24 11.27
CA LEU A 341 2.17 5.23 12.47
C LEU A 341 0.78 5.85 12.21
N ASN A 342 0.71 6.99 11.51
CA ASN A 342 -0.56 7.62 11.17
C ASN A 342 -1.38 6.79 10.19
N GLN A 343 -0.75 6.15 9.19
CA GLN A 343 -1.43 5.20 8.29
C GLN A 343 -1.96 3.98 9.05
N LEU A 344 -1.21 3.45 10.02
CA LEU A 344 -1.67 2.36 10.89
C LEU A 344 -2.86 2.78 11.77
N LYS A 345 -2.87 3.99 12.35
CA LYS A 345 -4.02 4.51 13.11
C LYS A 345 -5.28 4.59 12.22
N MET A 346 -5.15 5.03 10.97
CA MET A 346 -6.28 5.05 10.02
C MET A 346 -6.75 3.65 9.63
N ILE A 347 -5.84 2.68 9.46
CA ILE A 347 -6.19 1.29 9.11
C ILE A 347 -6.91 0.59 10.27
N ASP A 348 -6.46 0.78 11.52
CA ASP A 348 -7.12 0.27 12.73
C ASP A 348 -8.55 0.81 12.87
N GLN A 349 -8.73 2.13 12.70
CA GLN A 349 -10.07 2.76 12.68
C GLN A 349 -10.97 2.20 11.57
N ASN A 350 -10.44 2.04 10.35
CA ASN A 350 -11.20 1.47 9.24
C ASN A 350 -11.57 0.00 9.48
N LEU A 351 -10.70 -0.79 10.12
CA LEU A 351 -10.97 -2.17 10.46
C LEU A 351 -12.09 -2.28 11.50
N GLN A 352 -12.07 -1.44 12.54
CA GLN A 352 -13.14 -1.34 13.53
C GLN A 352 -14.49 -0.95 12.90
N ILE A 353 -14.49 -0.07 11.89
CA ILE A 353 -15.71 0.30 11.14
C ILE A 353 -16.25 -0.90 10.34
N VAL A 354 -15.38 -1.67 9.66
CA VAL A 354 -15.79 -2.88 8.92
C VAL A 354 -16.32 -3.95 9.88
N GLU A 355 -15.62 -4.22 10.98
CA GLU A 355 -16.06 -5.19 11.99
C GLU A 355 -17.40 -4.78 12.64
N ALA A 356 -17.61 -3.50 12.95
CA ALA A 356 -18.89 -2.99 13.45
C ALA A 356 -20.03 -3.10 12.43
N ASN A 357 -19.75 -2.94 11.13
CA ASN A 357 -20.74 -3.16 10.06
C ASN A 357 -21.06 -4.65 9.86
N PHE A 358 -20.09 -5.54 10.04
CA PHE A 358 -20.28 -6.99 10.01
C PHE A 358 -21.23 -7.47 11.11
N GLU A 359 -21.06 -6.98 12.35
CA GLU A 359 -22.00 -7.31 13.45
C GLU A 359 -23.39 -6.68 13.27
N ARG A 360 -23.48 -5.48 12.66
CA ARG A 360 -24.77 -4.89 12.25
C ARG A 360 -25.50 -5.76 11.22
N LEU A 361 -24.78 -6.32 10.24
CA LEU A 361 -25.35 -7.20 9.21
C LEU A 361 -25.89 -8.50 9.84
N LYS A 362 -25.09 -9.18 10.68
CA LYS A 362 -25.55 -10.34 11.47
C LYS A 362 -26.81 -10.03 12.29
N ALA A 363 -26.83 -8.88 12.97
CA ALA A 363 -27.97 -8.45 13.78
C ALA A 363 -29.23 -8.08 12.97
N GLN A 364 -29.12 -7.89 11.65
CA GLN A 364 -30.26 -7.79 10.74
C GLN A 364 -30.78 -9.17 10.29
N HIS A 365 -29.91 -10.18 10.16
CA HIS A 365 -30.30 -11.55 9.78
C HIS A 365 -30.82 -12.41 10.94
N ALA A 366 -30.49 -12.05 12.18
CA ALA A 366 -31.00 -12.71 13.39
C ALA A 366 -32.38 -12.21 13.86
N ARG A 367 -33.16 -11.55 12.98
CA ARG A 367 -34.44 -10.89 13.24
C ARG A 367 -35.46 -11.18 12.16
#